data_AF-A0A852N8N0-F1
#
_entry.id   AF-A0A852N8N0-F1
#
_cell.length_a   1.000
_cell.length_b   1.000
_cell.length_c   1.000
_cell.angle_alpha   90.00
_cell.angle_beta   90.00
_cell.angle_gamma   90.00
#
_symmetry.space_group_name_H-M   'P 1'
#
loop_
_entity.id
_entity.type
_entity.pdbx_description
1 polymer ?
#
loop_
_entity_poly.entity_id
_entity_poly.type
_entity_poly.pdbx_seq_one_letter_code
_entity_poly.pdbx_strand_id
1 'polypeptide(L)'
;MVMAEGTAVLRRNRPGTKAQDFYNWPDESFEEMDSTLAVQQLILMLLCSISFRQFCLELNGLAVKLQSECHPDTCTQMTATEQWIFLCAAHKTPKECPAIDYTRHTLDGAACLLNSNKYFPSRVSIKESSVAKLGSVCRRIYRIFSHAYFHHRQIFDEYENETFLCHRFTKFVMKYNLMSKDNLIVPILEEEVQNSVSGESEA
;
A
#
# COMPACT_ATOMS: atom_id res chain seq x y z
N MET A 1 -2.63 -43.95 25.73
CA MET A 1 -4.02 -43.50 25.98
C MET A 1 -3.95 -42.03 26.31
N VAL A 2 -4.50 -41.18 25.43
CA VAL A 2 -4.57 -39.72 25.58
C VAL A 2 -5.64 -39.40 26.61
N MET A 3 -5.41 -38.41 27.48
CA MET A 3 -6.45 -37.45 27.90
C MET A 3 -5.79 -36.08 28.07
N ALA A 4 -6.26 -35.12 27.29
CA ALA A 4 -5.87 -33.72 27.31
C ALA A 4 -6.84 -32.95 28.21
N GLU A 5 -6.33 -32.14 29.14
CA GLU A 5 -7.08 -31.09 29.81
C GLU A 5 -6.25 -29.81 29.78
N GLY A 6 -6.40 -29.03 28.71
CA GLY A 6 -5.94 -27.65 28.64
C GLY A 6 -7.07 -26.74 29.12
N THR A 7 -6.95 -26.19 30.32
CA THR A 7 -7.94 -25.31 30.93
C THR A 7 -7.90 -23.94 30.25
N ALA A 8 -8.84 -23.65 29.34
CA ALA A 8 -8.96 -22.31 28.75
C ALA A 8 -9.40 -21.29 29.82
N VAL A 9 -8.51 -20.36 30.17
CA VAL A 9 -8.77 -19.31 31.16
C VAL A 9 -9.62 -18.21 30.51
N LEU A 10 -10.91 -18.14 30.84
CA LEU A 10 -11.80 -17.12 30.32
C LEU A 10 -11.68 -15.82 31.15
N ARG A 11 -10.97 -14.80 30.64
CA ARG A 11 -10.79 -13.48 31.29
C ARG A 11 -12.08 -12.63 31.25
N ARG A 12 -13.14 -13.07 31.93
CA ARG A 12 -14.39 -12.32 32.13
C ARG A 12 -14.86 -12.43 33.58
N ASN A 13 -15.23 -11.31 34.18
CA ASN A 13 -15.81 -11.30 35.53
C ASN A 13 -17.16 -12.02 35.49
N ARG A 14 -17.32 -13.05 36.33
CA ARG A 14 -18.57 -13.82 36.38
C ARG A 14 -19.66 -12.99 37.08
N PRO A 15 -20.95 -13.21 36.75
CA PRO A 15 -22.03 -12.56 37.47
C PRO A 15 -21.93 -12.92 38.97
N GLY A 16 -21.82 -11.90 39.83
CA GLY A 16 -21.68 -12.07 41.29
C GLY A 16 -20.25 -11.91 41.85
N THR A 17 -19.24 -11.57 41.05
CA THR A 17 -17.88 -11.29 41.54
C THR A 17 -17.85 -10.02 42.41
N LYS A 18 -17.20 -10.10 43.59
CA LYS A 18 -17.03 -8.97 44.51
C LYS A 18 -16.04 -7.96 43.92
N ALA A 19 -16.25 -6.67 44.20
CA ALA A 19 -15.44 -5.57 43.63
C ALA A 19 -13.92 -5.71 43.90
N GLN A 20 -13.54 -6.31 45.03
CA GLN A 20 -12.13 -6.56 45.38
C GLN A 20 -11.44 -7.61 44.49
N ASP A 21 -12.21 -8.46 43.81
CA ASP A 21 -11.71 -9.55 42.96
C ASP A 21 -11.86 -9.21 41.46
N PHE A 22 -12.19 -7.94 41.14
CA PHE A 22 -12.27 -7.47 39.75
C PHE A 22 -10.89 -7.44 39.12
N TYR A 23 -10.76 -8.05 37.94
CA TYR A 23 -9.55 -7.98 37.10
C TYR A 23 -8.27 -8.60 37.68
N ASN A 24 -8.38 -9.40 38.75
CA ASN A 24 -7.25 -10.11 39.34
C ASN A 24 -6.89 -11.39 38.57
N TRP A 25 -6.61 -11.25 37.28
CA TRP A 25 -6.23 -12.37 36.40
C TRP A 25 -4.74 -12.69 36.58
N PRO A 26 -4.33 -13.98 36.51
CA PRO A 26 -2.92 -14.33 36.55
C PRO A 26 -2.15 -13.69 35.39
N ASP A 27 -0.91 -13.26 35.69
CA ASP A 27 0.04 -12.76 34.70
C ASP A 27 0.32 -13.83 33.64
N GLU A 28 0.26 -13.42 32.38
CA GLU A 28 0.38 -14.30 31.21
C GLU A 28 1.63 -13.92 30.43
N SER A 29 2.29 -14.90 29.82
CA SER A 29 3.52 -14.66 29.07
C SER A 29 3.22 -13.97 27.72
N PHE A 30 4.17 -13.19 27.22
CA PHE A 30 4.04 -12.41 25.98
C PHE A 30 3.66 -13.25 24.73
N GLU A 31 3.97 -14.54 24.72
CA GLU A 31 3.63 -15.45 23.60
C GLU A 31 2.15 -15.87 23.58
N GLU A 32 1.40 -15.60 24.65
CA GLU A 32 -0.01 -15.99 24.82
C GLU A 32 -1.00 -14.80 24.79
N MET A 33 -0.51 -13.56 24.63
CA MET A 33 -1.36 -12.35 24.61
C MET A 33 -1.68 -11.83 23.19
N ASP A 34 -2.93 -12.06 22.74
CA ASP A 34 -3.55 -11.49 21.51
C ASP A 34 -3.90 -9.98 21.67
N SER A 35 -2.90 -9.13 21.88
CA SER A 35 -3.10 -7.72 22.25
C SER A 35 -3.89 -6.89 21.22
N THR A 36 -4.71 -5.94 21.69
CA THR A 36 -5.46 -4.95 20.87
C THR A 36 -4.56 -4.13 19.95
N LEU A 37 -3.28 -3.99 20.29
CA LEU A 37 -2.24 -3.31 19.49
C LEU A 37 -1.74 -4.21 18.35
N ALA A 38 -1.59 -5.51 18.59
CA ALA A 38 -1.40 -6.50 17.54
C ALA A 38 -2.62 -6.54 16.62
N VAL A 39 -3.84 -6.49 17.17
CA VAL A 39 -5.08 -6.34 16.38
C VAL A 39 -5.11 -5.02 15.60
N GLN A 40 -4.61 -3.90 16.16
CA GLN A 40 -4.51 -2.62 15.46
C GLN A 40 -3.48 -2.66 14.33
N GLN A 41 -2.28 -3.22 14.54
CA GLN A 41 -1.28 -3.44 13.49
C GLN A 41 -1.75 -4.43 12.43
N LEU A 42 -2.53 -5.44 12.83
CA LEU A 42 -3.13 -6.44 11.96
C LEU A 42 -4.25 -5.86 11.10
N ILE A 43 -5.14 -5.06 11.70
CA ILE A 43 -6.15 -4.25 10.99
C ILE A 43 -5.45 -3.24 10.07
N LEU A 44 -4.37 -2.60 10.50
CA LEU A 44 -3.59 -1.65 9.72
C LEU A 44 -2.93 -2.31 8.49
N MET A 45 -2.40 -3.53 8.65
CA MET A 45 -1.82 -4.34 7.56
C MET A 45 -2.88 -4.96 6.63
N LEU A 46 -4.03 -5.36 7.17
CA LEU A 46 -5.22 -5.79 6.42
C LEU A 46 -5.76 -4.63 5.58
N LEU A 47 -5.95 -3.46 6.19
CA LEU A 47 -6.36 -2.24 5.51
C LEU A 47 -5.32 -1.82 4.48
N CYS A 48 -4.03 -2.00 4.73
CA CYS A 48 -2.97 -1.75 3.74
C CYS A 48 -3.13 -2.65 2.51
N SER A 49 -3.34 -3.96 2.70
CA SER A 49 -3.56 -4.90 1.59
C SER A 49 -4.89 -4.65 0.85
N ILE A 50 -5.96 -4.31 1.57
CA ILE A 50 -7.29 -4.02 0.99
C ILE A 50 -7.26 -2.67 0.25
N SER A 51 -6.70 -1.63 0.86
CA SER A 51 -6.52 -0.31 0.23
C SER A 51 -5.61 -0.42 -0.99
N PHE A 52 -4.55 -1.21 -0.92
CA PHE A 52 -3.66 -1.42 -2.05
C PHE A 52 -4.35 -2.17 -3.20
N ARG A 53 -5.18 -3.19 -2.90
CA ARG A 53 -6.04 -3.82 -3.93
C ARG A 53 -6.99 -2.80 -4.55
N GLN A 54 -7.61 -1.95 -3.73
CA GLN A 54 -8.49 -0.89 -4.21
C GLN A 54 -7.74 0.09 -5.12
N PHE A 55 -6.54 0.51 -4.74
CA PHE A 55 -5.68 1.34 -5.58
C PHE A 55 -5.29 0.65 -6.88
N CYS A 56 -5.00 -0.66 -6.88
CA CYS A 56 -4.75 -1.39 -8.12
C CYS A 56 -5.98 -1.44 -9.03
N LEU A 57 -7.19 -1.57 -8.47
CA LEU A 57 -8.44 -1.53 -9.25
C LEU A 57 -8.70 -0.14 -9.84
N GLU A 58 -8.51 0.91 -9.05
CA GLU A 58 -8.62 2.30 -9.53
C GLU A 58 -7.54 2.59 -10.59
N LEU A 59 -6.31 2.12 -10.39
CA LEU A 59 -5.23 2.25 -11.37
C LEU A 59 -5.53 1.51 -12.68
N ASN A 60 -6.24 0.37 -12.63
CA ASN A 60 -6.72 -0.28 -13.85
C ASN A 60 -7.68 0.64 -14.63
N GLY A 61 -8.53 1.42 -13.94
CA GLY A 61 -9.38 2.42 -14.56
C GLY A 61 -8.58 3.52 -15.26
N LEU A 62 -7.53 4.03 -14.62
CA LEU A 62 -6.61 4.98 -15.23
C LEU A 62 -5.87 4.36 -16.44
N ALA A 63 -5.43 3.11 -16.34
CA ALA A 63 -4.74 2.40 -17.42
C ALA A 63 -5.62 2.22 -18.66
N VAL A 64 -6.93 2.00 -18.48
CA VAL A 64 -7.89 1.94 -19.60
C VAL A 64 -8.05 3.31 -20.26
N LYS A 65 -8.17 4.40 -19.48
CA LYS A 65 -8.20 5.76 -20.04
C LYS A 65 -6.88 6.10 -20.77
N LEU A 66 -5.73 5.67 -20.23
CA LEU A 66 -4.43 5.84 -20.89
C LEU A 66 -4.32 5.04 -22.20
N GLN A 67 -4.99 3.89 -22.32
CA GLN A 67 -4.89 3.04 -23.51
C GLN A 67 -5.43 3.70 -24.79
N SER A 68 -6.25 4.75 -24.70
CA SER A 68 -6.75 5.47 -25.86
C SER A 68 -5.72 6.43 -26.49
N GLU A 69 -4.75 6.91 -25.71
CA GLU A 69 -3.77 7.94 -26.15
C GLU A 69 -2.31 7.45 -26.04
N CYS A 70 -2.02 6.54 -25.10
CA CYS A 70 -0.70 5.98 -24.88
C CYS A 70 -0.49 4.75 -25.77
N HIS A 71 0.17 4.96 -26.90
CA HIS A 71 0.55 3.91 -27.85
C HIS A 71 2.05 3.61 -27.78
N PRO A 72 2.47 2.41 -28.19
CA PRO A 72 3.90 2.07 -28.28
C PRO A 72 4.69 3.02 -29.18
N ASP A 73 4.04 3.66 -30.15
CA ASP A 73 4.67 4.61 -31.07
C ASP A 73 4.89 5.99 -30.45
N THR A 74 4.01 6.43 -29.55
CA THR A 74 4.11 7.73 -28.86
C THR A 74 4.97 7.62 -27.60
N CYS A 75 4.80 6.55 -26.82
CA CYS A 75 5.52 6.30 -25.58
C CYS A 75 6.30 4.98 -25.65
N THR A 76 7.36 4.99 -26.46
CA THR A 76 8.24 3.84 -26.71
C THR A 76 8.99 3.37 -25.46
N GLN A 77 9.16 4.25 -24.48
CA GLN A 77 9.87 3.99 -23.23
C GLN A 77 9.08 4.53 -22.02
N MET A 78 9.25 3.89 -20.86
CA MET A 78 8.67 4.35 -19.60
C MET A 78 9.53 5.47 -18.98
N THR A 79 9.19 6.71 -19.28
CA THR A 79 9.85 7.92 -18.75
C THR A 79 8.84 8.81 -18.02
N ALA A 80 9.34 9.58 -17.05
CA ALA A 80 8.58 10.69 -16.45
C ALA A 80 9.23 12.03 -16.77
N THR A 81 10.56 12.09 -16.78
CA THR A 81 11.35 13.23 -17.25
C THR A 81 12.41 12.73 -18.23
N GLU A 82 13.04 13.64 -18.98
CA GLU A 82 14.10 13.30 -19.96
C GLU A 82 15.39 12.76 -19.32
N GLN A 83 15.51 12.80 -17.98
CA GLN A 83 16.74 12.46 -17.27
C GLN A 83 16.88 10.97 -16.95
N TRP A 84 15.77 10.23 -16.84
CA TRP A 84 15.80 8.85 -16.35
C TRP A 84 14.77 7.95 -17.05
N ILE A 85 15.23 6.77 -17.46
CA ILE A 85 14.38 5.70 -18.03
C ILE A 85 14.08 4.67 -16.95
N PHE A 86 12.81 4.31 -16.80
CA PHE A 86 12.39 3.28 -15.86
C PHE A 86 12.40 1.90 -16.51
N LEU A 87 13.36 1.06 -16.12
CA LEU A 87 13.44 -0.32 -16.58
C LEU A 87 12.36 -1.21 -15.95
N CYS A 88 11.79 -2.12 -16.75
CA CYS A 88 10.77 -3.07 -16.32
C CYS A 88 11.40 -4.31 -15.67
N ALA A 89 10.94 -4.64 -14.45
CA ALA A 89 11.42 -5.77 -13.65
C ALA A 89 10.63 -7.08 -13.87
N ALA A 90 9.65 -7.10 -14.78
CA ALA A 90 8.89 -8.32 -15.10
C ALA A 90 9.72 -9.34 -15.91
N HIS A 91 10.81 -8.89 -16.51
CA HIS A 91 11.70 -9.71 -17.33
C HIS A 91 12.89 -10.25 -16.50
N LYS A 92 13.46 -11.39 -16.92
CA LYS A 92 14.63 -11.99 -16.27
C LYS A 92 15.81 -11.03 -16.13
N THR A 93 16.00 -10.18 -17.14
CA THR A 93 16.91 -9.04 -17.12
C THR A 93 16.08 -7.76 -17.26
N PRO A 94 16.31 -6.72 -16.46
CA PRO A 94 15.60 -5.45 -16.59
C PRO A 94 15.71 -4.92 -18.02
N LYS A 95 14.56 -4.62 -18.64
CA LYS A 95 14.49 -4.16 -20.03
C LYS A 95 13.63 -2.92 -20.14
N GLU A 96 13.89 -2.14 -21.18
CA GLU A 96 13.03 -1.05 -21.59
C GLU A 96 11.75 -1.60 -22.19
N CYS A 97 10.62 -1.04 -21.78
CA CYS A 97 9.31 -1.37 -22.32
C CYS A 97 8.57 -0.08 -22.67
N PRO A 98 7.70 -0.13 -23.69
CA PRO A 98 6.70 0.92 -23.90
C PRO A 98 5.94 1.21 -22.61
N ALA A 99 5.56 2.48 -22.40
CA ALA A 99 4.95 2.91 -21.15
C ALA A 99 3.64 2.16 -20.83
N ILE A 100 2.86 1.83 -21.87
CA ILE A 100 1.63 1.05 -21.72
C ILE A 100 1.91 -0.41 -21.31
N ASP A 101 2.96 -1.03 -21.85
CA ASP A 101 3.35 -2.39 -21.50
C ASP A 101 3.97 -2.44 -20.11
N TYR A 102 4.76 -1.42 -19.74
CA TYR A 102 5.24 -1.26 -18.38
C TYR A 102 4.08 -1.18 -17.38
N THR A 103 3.03 -0.43 -17.71
CA THR A 103 1.83 -0.27 -16.89
C THR A 103 1.12 -1.62 -16.70
N ARG A 104 0.89 -2.36 -17.80
CA ARG A 104 0.30 -3.72 -17.75
C ARG A 104 1.15 -4.68 -16.91
N HIS A 105 2.44 -4.78 -17.20
CA HIS A 105 3.36 -5.66 -16.44
C HIS A 105 3.41 -5.32 -14.94
N THR A 106 3.32 -4.04 -14.59
CA THR A 106 3.31 -3.60 -13.19
C THR A 106 2.01 -4.00 -12.49
N LEU A 107 0.87 -3.79 -13.15
CA LEU A 107 -0.46 -4.18 -12.65
C LEU A 107 -0.61 -5.70 -12.51
N ASP A 108 -0.19 -6.46 -13.51
CA ASP A 108 -0.19 -7.92 -13.48
C ASP A 108 0.73 -8.45 -12.37
N GLY A 109 1.91 -7.84 -12.24
CA GLY A 109 2.87 -8.16 -11.17
C GLY A 109 2.30 -7.87 -9.79
N ALA A 110 1.56 -6.77 -9.63
CA ALA A 110 0.88 -6.42 -8.38
C ALA A 110 -0.24 -7.42 -8.06
N ALA A 111 -1.10 -7.73 -9.03
CA ALA A 111 -2.18 -8.70 -8.88
C ALA A 111 -1.64 -10.09 -8.52
N CYS A 112 -0.59 -10.57 -9.20
CA CYS A 112 0.05 -11.84 -8.91
C CYS A 112 0.65 -11.86 -7.50
N LEU A 113 1.34 -10.79 -7.09
CA LEU A 113 1.90 -10.67 -5.74
C LEU A 113 0.81 -10.75 -4.67
N LEU A 114 -0.27 -9.98 -4.84
CA LEU A 114 -1.37 -9.91 -3.88
C LEU A 114 -2.18 -11.21 -3.82
N ASN A 115 -2.32 -11.92 -4.94
CA ASN A 115 -3.07 -13.19 -5.01
C ASN A 115 -2.23 -14.42 -4.66
N SER A 116 -0.92 -14.26 -4.45
CA SER A 116 -0.05 -15.39 -4.13
C SER A 116 -0.12 -15.77 -2.65
N ASN A 117 -0.68 -16.96 -2.39
CA ASN A 117 -0.67 -17.59 -1.07
C ASN A 117 0.74 -17.86 -0.52
N LYS A 118 1.78 -17.79 -1.37
CA LYS A 118 3.19 -17.93 -0.96
C LYS A 118 3.68 -16.71 -0.17
N TYR A 119 3.25 -15.51 -0.57
CA TYR A 119 3.69 -14.25 0.03
C TYR A 119 2.65 -13.69 1.00
N PHE A 120 1.38 -14.05 0.81
CA PHE A 120 0.27 -13.72 1.69
C PHE A 120 -0.53 -15.00 2.04
N PRO A 121 0.03 -15.90 2.88
CA PRO A 121 -0.60 -17.17 3.24
C PRO A 121 -1.87 -17.00 4.09
N SER A 122 -2.02 -15.85 4.76
CA SER A 122 -3.21 -15.48 5.51
C SER A 122 -3.55 -14.02 5.24
N ARG A 123 -4.84 -13.68 5.31
CA ARG A 123 -5.32 -12.28 5.34
C ARG A 123 -4.86 -11.57 6.62
N VAL A 124 -4.48 -12.31 7.64
CA VAL A 124 -4.33 -11.86 9.03
C VAL A 124 -2.86 -11.60 9.38
N SER A 125 -1.89 -12.39 8.92
CA SER A 125 -0.46 -12.10 9.15
C SER A 125 0.33 -11.91 7.85
N ILE A 126 1.03 -10.78 7.76
CA ILE A 126 1.93 -10.44 6.64
C ILE A 126 3.36 -10.55 7.15
N LYS A 127 4.22 -11.27 6.42
CA LYS A 127 5.65 -11.33 6.73
C LYS A 127 6.32 -10.00 6.39
N GLU A 128 7.29 -9.55 7.19
CA GLU A 128 8.12 -8.35 6.94
C GLU A 128 8.72 -8.34 5.52
N SER A 129 9.18 -9.51 5.05
CA SER A 129 9.71 -9.69 3.69
C SER A 129 8.70 -9.46 2.57
N SER A 130 7.40 -9.56 2.85
CA SER A 130 6.31 -9.22 1.94
C SER A 130 6.04 -7.70 1.91
N VAL A 131 6.25 -7.00 3.03
CA VAL A 131 6.13 -5.53 3.11
C VAL A 131 7.19 -4.85 2.23
N ALA A 132 8.43 -5.33 2.27
CA ALA A 132 9.49 -4.83 1.39
C ALA A 132 9.15 -4.97 -0.10
N LYS A 133 8.45 -6.05 -0.48
CA LYS A 133 7.97 -6.27 -1.86
C LYS A 133 6.85 -5.31 -2.23
N LEU A 134 5.93 -5.02 -1.30
CA LEU A 134 4.88 -4.01 -1.50
C LEU A 134 5.49 -2.63 -1.78
N GLY A 135 6.51 -2.21 -1.03
CA GLY A 135 7.21 -0.94 -1.30
C GLY A 135 7.80 -0.86 -2.71
N SER A 136 8.35 -1.97 -3.22
CA SER A 136 8.84 -2.05 -4.61
C SER A 136 7.72 -1.93 -5.65
N VAL A 137 6.53 -2.49 -5.40
CA VAL A 137 5.37 -2.29 -6.28
C VAL A 137 4.87 -0.85 -6.18
N CYS A 138 4.79 -0.27 -4.97
CA CYS A 138 4.35 1.11 -4.77
C CYS A 138 5.20 2.10 -5.56
N ARG A 139 6.53 1.93 -5.55
CA ARG A 139 7.46 2.73 -6.37
C ARG A 139 7.17 2.63 -7.86
N ARG A 140 6.82 1.44 -8.36
CA ARG A 140 6.49 1.24 -9.77
C ARG A 140 5.14 1.85 -10.14
N ILE A 141 4.15 1.75 -9.25
CA ILE A 141 2.85 2.42 -9.42
C ILE A 141 3.04 3.94 -9.48
N TYR A 142 3.88 4.50 -8.62
CA TYR A 142 4.14 5.93 -8.64
C TYR A 142 4.76 6.42 -9.95
N ARG A 143 5.61 5.61 -10.59
CA ARG A 143 6.15 5.91 -11.92
C ARG A 143 5.06 6.01 -12.99
N ILE A 144 3.99 5.22 -12.86
CA ILE A 144 2.81 5.30 -13.75
C ILE A 144 2.10 6.64 -13.56
N PHE A 145 1.92 7.09 -12.30
CA PHE A 145 1.38 8.43 -12.03
C PHE A 145 2.26 9.53 -12.60
N SER A 146 3.59 9.47 -12.39
CA SER A 146 4.51 10.45 -12.95
C SER A 146 4.45 10.48 -14.49
N HIS A 147 4.41 9.32 -15.14
CA HIS A 147 4.28 9.24 -16.60
C HIS A 147 2.97 9.87 -17.08
N ALA A 148 1.84 9.52 -16.46
CA ALA A 148 0.55 10.11 -16.78
C ALA A 148 0.54 11.63 -16.58
N TYR A 149 1.16 12.13 -15.51
CA TYR A 149 1.25 13.55 -15.21
C TYR A 149 2.06 14.36 -16.25
N PHE A 150 3.24 13.87 -16.65
CA PHE A 150 4.14 14.62 -17.55
C PHE A 150 3.80 14.43 -19.03
N HIS A 151 3.34 13.25 -19.45
CA HIS A 151 3.08 12.95 -20.87
C HIS A 151 1.59 12.99 -21.23
N HIS A 152 0.69 12.68 -20.31
CA HIS A 152 -0.76 12.59 -20.55
C HIS A 152 -1.57 13.45 -19.57
N ARG A 153 -1.16 14.72 -19.44
CA ARG A 153 -1.64 15.63 -18.40
C ARG A 153 -3.16 15.75 -18.34
N GLN A 154 -3.82 15.84 -19.48
CA GLN A 154 -5.27 15.97 -19.55
C GLN A 154 -5.99 14.77 -18.90
N ILE A 155 -5.60 13.53 -19.27
CA ILE A 155 -6.19 12.31 -18.70
C ILE A 155 -5.91 12.24 -17.20
N PHE A 156 -4.70 12.61 -16.79
CA PHE A 156 -4.33 12.63 -15.38
C PHE A 156 -5.21 13.59 -14.58
N ASP A 157 -5.33 14.85 -15.01
CA ASP A 157 -6.11 15.86 -14.28
C ASP A 157 -7.60 15.50 -14.24
N GLU A 158 -8.18 15.03 -15.35
CA GLU A 158 -9.58 14.58 -15.38
C GLU A 158 -9.83 13.43 -14.38
N TYR A 159 -8.95 12.43 -14.37
CA TYR A 159 -9.09 11.28 -13.46
C TYR A 159 -8.81 11.64 -12.00
N GLU A 160 -7.83 12.51 -11.75
CA GLU A 160 -7.46 12.95 -10.41
C GLU A 160 -8.56 13.82 -9.79
N ASN A 161 -9.20 14.69 -10.57
CA ASN A 161 -10.33 15.50 -10.10
C ASN A 161 -11.57 14.64 -9.74
N GLU A 162 -11.75 13.50 -10.40
CA GLU A 162 -12.85 12.58 -10.11
C GLU A 162 -12.57 11.68 -8.88
N THR A 163 -11.33 11.19 -8.74
CA THR A 163 -11.01 10.07 -7.82
C THR A 163 -10.02 10.41 -6.72
N PHE A 164 -9.24 11.48 -6.88
CA PHE A 164 -8.09 11.85 -6.05
C PHE A 164 -7.12 10.67 -5.82
N LEU A 165 -6.96 9.83 -6.84
CA LEU A 165 -6.24 8.57 -6.75
C LEU A 165 -4.77 8.78 -6.38
N CYS A 166 -4.07 9.63 -7.13
CA CYS A 166 -2.64 9.87 -6.93
C CYS A 166 -2.39 10.53 -5.57
N HIS A 167 -3.19 11.53 -5.20
CA HIS A 167 -3.12 12.17 -3.90
C HIS A 167 -3.35 11.18 -2.75
N ARG A 168 -4.44 10.38 -2.79
CA ARG A 168 -4.74 9.37 -1.77
C ARG A 168 -3.65 8.30 -1.69
N PHE A 169 -3.13 7.86 -2.83
CA PHE A 169 -2.05 6.89 -2.91
C PHE A 169 -0.76 7.44 -2.27
N THR A 170 -0.43 8.69 -2.54
CA THR A 170 0.77 9.33 -1.99
C THR A 170 0.69 9.45 -0.47
N LYS A 171 -0.43 9.92 0.07
CA LYS A 171 -0.68 9.93 1.53
C LYS A 171 -0.56 8.54 2.15
N PHE A 172 -1.11 7.53 1.47
CA PHE A 172 -1.03 6.14 1.91
C PHE A 172 0.41 5.64 1.99
N VAL A 173 1.19 5.82 0.92
CA VAL A 173 2.59 5.38 0.85
C VAL A 173 3.44 6.07 1.92
N MET A 174 3.20 7.36 2.15
CA MET A 174 3.91 8.14 3.16
C MET A 174 3.55 7.71 4.59
N LYS A 175 2.25 7.49 4.86
CA LYS A 175 1.77 7.03 6.17
C LYS A 175 2.36 5.67 6.58
N TYR A 176 2.60 4.79 5.61
CA TYR A 176 3.17 3.46 5.84
C TYR A 176 4.67 3.36 5.56
N ASN A 177 5.34 4.49 5.29
CA ASN A 177 6.77 4.55 4.97
C ASN A 177 7.19 3.53 3.88
N LEU A 178 6.33 3.32 2.88
CA LEU A 178 6.58 2.36 1.78
C LEU A 178 7.54 2.92 0.72
N MET A 179 7.77 4.24 0.74
CA MET A 179 8.65 4.97 -0.16
C MET A 179 9.22 6.21 0.54
N SER A 180 10.46 6.59 0.20
CA SER A 180 11.04 7.85 0.67
C SER A 180 10.54 9.04 -0.16
N LYS A 181 10.55 10.23 0.45
CA LYS A 181 10.16 11.50 -0.19
C LYS A 181 10.93 11.78 -1.48
N ASP A 182 12.20 11.36 -1.55
CA ASP A 182 13.07 11.60 -2.72
C ASP A 182 12.61 10.89 -3.99
N ASN A 183 11.72 9.90 -3.88
CA ASN A 183 11.14 9.21 -5.04
C ASN A 183 9.83 9.86 -5.54
N LEU A 184 9.34 10.90 -4.84
CA LEU A 184 8.11 11.60 -5.19
C LEU A 184 8.44 12.72 -6.18
N ILE A 185 8.12 12.48 -7.45
CA ILE A 185 8.36 13.41 -8.56
C ILE A 185 7.14 14.30 -8.82
N VAL A 186 5.93 13.79 -8.56
CA VAL A 186 4.70 14.56 -8.77
C VAL A 186 4.48 15.55 -7.61
N PRO A 187 4.32 16.86 -7.86
CA PRO A 187 4.33 17.92 -6.83
C PRO A 187 3.05 18.00 -5.96
N ILE A 188 2.30 16.91 -5.80
CA ILE A 188 0.97 16.92 -5.16
C ILE A 188 1.03 17.17 -3.63
N LEU A 189 2.17 16.90 -2.99
CA LEU A 189 2.31 17.04 -1.53
C LEU A 189 2.79 18.41 -1.05
N GLU A 190 3.29 19.27 -1.93
CA GLU A 190 3.89 20.54 -1.49
C GLU A 190 2.84 21.49 -0.91
N GLU A 191 1.59 21.41 -1.37
CA GLU A 191 0.49 22.28 -0.92
C GLU A 191 0.03 22.00 0.52
N GLU A 192 0.18 20.78 1.05
CA GLU A 192 -0.25 20.46 2.42
C GLU A 192 0.84 20.60 3.48
N VAL A 193 2.12 20.41 3.11
CA VAL A 193 3.24 20.59 4.07
C VAL A 193 3.39 22.07 4.43
N GLN A 194 3.11 22.99 3.50
CA GLN A 194 3.09 24.42 3.82
C GLN A 194 1.92 24.81 4.74
N ASN A 195 0.80 24.09 4.70
CA ASN A 195 -0.35 24.31 5.60
C ASN A 195 -0.20 23.68 6.99
N SER A 196 0.63 22.65 7.16
CA SER A 196 0.92 22.09 8.50
C SER A 196 2.05 22.82 9.22
N VAL A 197 2.99 23.43 8.49
CA VAL A 197 4.10 24.22 9.09
C VAL A 197 3.67 25.64 9.45
N SER A 198 2.65 26.20 8.78
CA SER A 198 2.10 27.53 9.12
C SER A 198 1.11 27.53 10.28
N GLY A 199 0.72 26.37 10.81
CA GLY A 199 -0.25 26.23 11.92
C GLY A 199 0.36 26.09 13.33
N GLU A 200 1.68 25.89 13.47
CA GLU A 200 2.35 25.71 14.77
C GLU A 200 3.33 26.86 15.11
N SER A 201 3.18 28.01 14.48
CA SER A 201 3.97 29.21 14.81
C SER A 201 3.09 30.45 14.74
N GLU A 202 2.10 30.52 15.65
CA GLU A 202 1.56 31.74 16.27
C GLU A 202 0.25 31.41 17.00
N ALA A 203 0.35 31.10 18.31
CA ALA A 203 -0.56 31.45 19.41
C ALA A 203 -0.34 30.56 20.65
#